data_AF-A0A7X9GA06-F1
#
_entry.id   AF-A0A7X9GA06-F1
#
_cell.length_a   1.000
_cell.length_b   1.000
_cell.length_c   1.000
_cell.angle_alpha   90.00
_cell.angle_beta   90.00
_cell.angle_gamma   90.00
#
_symmetry.space_group_name_H-M   'P 1'
#
loop_
_entity.id
_entity.type
_entity.pdbx_description
1 polymer ?
#
loop_
_entity_poly.entity_id
_entity_poly.type
_entity_poly.pdbx_seq_one_letter_code
_entity_poly.pdbx_strand_id
1 'polypeptide(L)'
;AALGISRVVLAREMSSDEIAAAAAVPGVELEVFVQGALCFSCSGRCLLSSWVGGRSGNRGACASPCRVPWTDQADNSGPWLSMHDLCLAGDLAKLRQLGVASLKIEGRLKSAAWVRDAVILYRRALEQNGASALDLEQAAQLGNYTGRKMTNGYLCGRRDNLTGDSGRVASAQNSADATEAAPPSVIADSDDDKPRLFLSRDKRGGTLWTVSHGFRERSFRIAPQRVAKAKRATTIAAVLEQLVAAVAADGAILACQCDDSELPEMLFPRSAGNRVVDDIVSYLRLLRKESDGMVRGVSLPTALQEELAPRTTAHPANTRQLGDDIDCFRINDDQVEAFLTANPGLTAPLLLCCSPGDASAVPELFAKISRLAGRLAAVAMPSVLYEAELDAWRVMLSLLATAGVTVEVNSWDTWQLAREAGCVMEAGPGMAVMNSLAAQQLYDLGCRMVMASCELDREQLEELCGAIAVPMSLTIFAHLPLMFTRAELPPGCRPEEQALLRDKRQVALWPHREGPLTVLYAETPLDWRSLRNPKIAAARLVADLRAVPSLSWPQPPERVQGPSRLFNYDRRLR
;
A
#
# COMPACT_ATOMS: atom_id res chain seq x y z
N ALA A 1 -0.52 -24.83 -3.67
CA ALA A 1 -0.87 -26.03 -4.45
C ALA A 1 -2.16 -25.86 -5.26
N ALA A 2 -3.34 -25.70 -4.64
CA ALA A 2 -4.63 -25.68 -5.37
C ALA A 2 -4.73 -24.60 -6.48
N LEU A 3 -4.05 -23.46 -6.31
CA LEU A 3 -3.96 -22.38 -7.31
C LEU A 3 -2.81 -22.57 -8.32
N GLY A 4 -2.20 -23.76 -8.41
CA GLY A 4 -1.02 -24.02 -9.25
C GLY A 4 0.31 -23.45 -8.71
N ILE A 5 0.30 -22.82 -7.53
CA ILE A 5 1.50 -22.24 -6.89
C ILE A 5 2.37 -23.37 -6.32
N SER A 6 3.64 -23.41 -6.75
CA SER A 6 4.67 -24.37 -6.33
C SER A 6 5.58 -23.86 -5.21
N ARG A 7 5.67 -22.53 -5.01
CA ARG A 7 6.47 -21.91 -3.95
C ARG A 7 5.79 -20.66 -3.40
N VAL A 8 5.83 -20.48 -2.08
CA VAL A 8 5.31 -19.28 -1.40
C VAL A 8 6.42 -18.55 -0.67
N VAL A 9 6.40 -17.22 -0.76
CA VAL A 9 7.28 -16.35 0.03
C VAL A 9 6.57 -16.04 1.33
N LEU A 10 7.14 -16.49 2.45
CA LEU A 10 6.57 -16.25 3.77
C LEU A 10 6.74 -14.80 4.21
N ALA A 11 5.79 -14.34 5.03
CA ALA A 11 5.84 -13.01 5.61
C ALA A 11 7.05 -12.87 6.56
N ARG A 12 7.63 -11.67 6.62
CA ARG A 12 8.87 -11.40 7.40
C ARG A 12 8.62 -11.42 8.90
N GLU A 13 7.37 -11.25 9.28
CA GLU A 13 6.85 -11.16 10.63
C GLU A 13 6.40 -12.50 11.21
N MET A 14 6.84 -13.63 10.63
CA MET A 14 6.54 -14.99 11.12
C MET A 14 7.61 -15.51 12.11
N SER A 15 7.18 -16.30 13.11
CA SER A 15 8.04 -17.05 14.03
C SER A 15 8.49 -18.38 13.44
N SER A 16 9.45 -19.06 14.09
CA SER A 16 9.83 -20.41 13.68
C SER A 16 8.70 -21.41 13.74
N ASP A 17 7.76 -21.24 14.67
CA ASP A 17 6.65 -22.18 14.87
C ASP A 17 5.61 -21.99 13.76
N GLU A 18 5.35 -20.75 13.36
CA GLU A 18 4.51 -20.41 12.22
C GLU A 18 5.16 -20.88 10.90
N ILE A 19 6.49 -20.75 10.76
CA ILE A 19 7.21 -21.30 9.60
C ILE A 19 7.16 -22.82 9.60
N ALA A 20 7.29 -23.50 10.75
CA ALA A 20 7.15 -24.95 10.86
C ALA A 20 5.74 -25.41 10.46
N ALA A 21 4.70 -24.71 10.91
CA ALA A 21 3.32 -24.98 10.54
C ALA A 21 3.11 -24.82 9.02
N ALA A 22 3.66 -23.76 8.42
CA ALA A 22 3.64 -23.58 6.97
C ALA A 22 4.40 -24.69 6.22
N ALA A 23 5.53 -25.15 6.76
CA ALA A 23 6.37 -26.19 6.15
C ALA A 23 5.71 -27.58 6.18
N ALA A 24 4.80 -27.80 7.13
CA ALA A 24 4.01 -29.02 7.21
C ALA A 24 2.97 -29.13 6.08
N VAL A 25 2.70 -28.05 5.32
CA VAL A 25 1.79 -28.07 4.18
C VAL A 25 2.46 -28.74 2.97
N PRO A 26 1.96 -29.90 2.49
CA PRO A 26 2.63 -30.64 1.43
C PRO A 26 2.48 -29.96 0.06
N GLY A 27 3.47 -30.19 -0.82
CA GLY A 27 3.40 -29.82 -2.23
C GLY A 27 3.65 -28.34 -2.55
N VAL A 28 4.12 -27.55 -1.59
CA VAL A 28 4.51 -26.15 -1.78
C VAL A 28 5.83 -25.87 -1.08
N GLU A 29 6.81 -25.35 -1.83
CA GLU A 29 8.09 -24.93 -1.26
C GLU A 29 7.98 -23.61 -0.51
N LEU A 30 8.81 -23.43 0.52
CA LEU A 30 8.89 -22.20 1.28
C LEU A 30 10.11 -21.36 0.90
N GLU A 31 9.89 -20.07 0.69
CA GLU A 31 10.93 -19.05 0.57
C GLU A 31 10.85 -18.07 1.74
N VAL A 32 11.97 -17.83 2.43
CA VAL A 32 12.03 -16.95 3.61
C VAL A 32 13.03 -15.83 3.38
N PHE A 33 12.66 -14.60 3.75
CA PHE A 33 13.61 -13.48 3.76
C PHE A 33 14.68 -13.70 4.84
N VAL A 34 15.94 -13.48 4.50
CA VAL A 34 17.07 -13.66 5.44
C VAL A 34 17.84 -12.38 5.71
N GLN A 35 17.80 -11.40 4.80
CA GLN A 35 18.59 -10.17 4.92
C GLN A 35 17.82 -8.95 4.39
N GLY A 36 17.94 -7.83 5.11
CA GLY A 36 17.56 -6.50 4.64
C GLY A 36 16.39 -5.88 5.39
N ALA A 37 15.69 -4.92 4.79
CA ALA A 37 14.73 -4.09 5.52
C ALA A 37 13.50 -4.89 6.01
N LEU A 38 13.18 -4.83 7.31
CA LEU A 38 11.87 -5.25 7.81
C LEU A 38 10.82 -4.18 7.51
N CYS A 39 9.62 -4.65 7.13
CA CYS A 39 8.45 -3.79 7.01
C CYS A 39 7.84 -3.58 8.40
N PHE A 40 7.35 -2.37 8.67
CA PHE A 40 6.61 -2.10 9.90
C PHE A 40 5.21 -2.72 9.87
N SER A 41 4.57 -2.70 8.70
CA SER A 41 3.24 -3.26 8.50
C SER A 41 3.31 -4.72 8.06
N CYS A 42 2.28 -5.49 8.40
CA CYS A 42 2.06 -6.84 7.92
C CYS A 42 1.97 -6.84 6.39
N SER A 43 2.49 -7.88 5.76
CA SER A 43 2.71 -7.97 4.31
C SER A 43 1.47 -7.55 3.51
N GLY A 44 1.61 -6.51 2.67
CA GLY A 44 0.52 -6.02 1.80
C GLY A 44 -0.59 -5.23 2.52
N ARG A 45 -0.43 -4.91 3.81
CA ARG A 45 -1.42 -4.18 4.63
C ARG A 45 -0.96 -2.77 4.98
N CYS A 46 -0.45 -2.00 4.01
CA CYS A 46 0.06 -0.66 4.26
C CYS A 46 -0.44 0.38 3.26
N LEU A 47 -1.28 1.31 3.73
CA LEU A 47 -1.74 2.47 2.98
C LEU A 47 -0.98 3.75 3.32
N LEU A 48 -0.12 3.75 4.36
CA LEU A 48 0.54 4.96 4.86
C LEU A 48 1.30 5.73 3.77
N SER A 49 2.08 5.07 2.93
CA SER A 49 2.86 5.73 1.87
C SER A 49 1.98 6.37 0.79
N SER A 50 0.84 5.73 0.50
CA SER A 50 -0.19 6.29 -0.37
C SER A 50 -0.84 7.50 0.29
N TRP A 51 -1.22 7.38 1.56
CA TRP A 51 -1.87 8.44 2.33
C TRP A 51 -1.00 9.71 2.41
N VAL A 52 0.27 9.54 2.77
CA VAL A 52 1.23 10.63 2.94
C VAL A 52 1.54 11.32 1.61
N GLY A 53 1.72 10.57 0.52
CA GLY A 53 2.33 11.13 -0.70
C GLY A 53 1.89 10.53 -2.03
N GLY A 54 0.83 9.73 -2.08
CA GLY A 54 0.29 9.09 -3.29
C GLY A 54 1.12 7.93 -3.83
N ARG A 55 2.13 7.47 -3.07
CA ARG A 55 3.03 6.39 -3.49
C ARG A 55 2.67 5.10 -2.77
N SER A 56 1.84 4.27 -3.39
CA SER A 56 1.36 3.03 -2.76
C SER A 56 2.50 2.07 -2.43
N GLY A 57 2.56 1.63 -1.17
CA GLY A 57 3.48 0.57 -0.76
C GLY A 57 3.08 -0.78 -1.33
N ASN A 58 1.78 -1.02 -1.46
CA ASN A 58 1.20 -2.25 -2.01
C ASN A 58 1.43 -2.38 -3.52
N ARG A 59 1.64 -1.26 -4.24
CA ARG A 59 2.06 -1.25 -5.66
C ARG A 59 3.57 -1.15 -5.85
N GLY A 60 4.36 -1.38 -4.81
CA GLY A 60 5.83 -1.38 -4.89
C GLY A 60 6.49 0.02 -4.95
N ALA A 61 5.73 1.11 -4.77
CA ALA A 61 6.23 2.48 -4.86
C ALA A 61 6.60 3.12 -3.50
N CYS A 62 6.58 2.32 -2.40
CA CYS A 62 6.74 2.78 -1.02
C CYS A 62 7.88 3.80 -0.83
N ALA A 63 7.55 4.96 -0.24
CA ALA A 63 8.51 6.02 0.10
C ALA A 63 9.04 5.92 1.54
N SER A 64 8.76 4.81 2.24
CA SER A 64 9.18 4.56 3.63
C SER A 64 8.82 5.67 4.64
N PRO A 65 7.58 6.22 4.65
CA PRO A 65 7.21 7.27 5.60
C PRO A 65 7.22 6.82 7.06
N CYS A 66 7.08 5.52 7.36
CA CYS A 66 7.24 5.01 8.72
C CYS A 66 8.65 5.23 9.30
N ARG A 67 9.66 5.47 8.46
CA ARG A 67 11.05 5.63 8.90
C ARG A 67 11.44 7.07 9.24
N VAL A 68 10.55 8.04 9.02
CA VAL A 68 10.80 9.43 9.44
C VAL A 68 10.58 9.57 10.95
N PRO A 69 11.07 10.65 11.59
CA PRO A 69 10.70 10.93 12.97
C PRO A 69 9.20 11.19 13.11
N TRP A 70 8.59 10.51 14.08
CA TRP A 70 7.23 10.72 14.56
C TRP A 70 7.31 11.33 15.96
N THR A 71 6.42 12.25 16.27
CA THR A 71 6.29 12.90 17.57
C THR A 71 5.12 12.27 18.31
N ASP A 72 5.34 11.86 19.55
CA ASP A 72 4.31 11.33 20.44
C ASP A 72 3.54 12.47 21.17
N GLN A 73 2.62 12.11 22.06
CA GLN A 73 1.83 13.10 22.81
C GLN A 73 2.64 13.88 23.85
N ALA A 74 3.79 13.35 24.28
CA ALA A 74 4.69 14.01 25.21
C ALA A 74 5.72 14.90 24.49
N ASP A 75 5.51 15.17 23.20
CA ASP A 75 6.39 15.94 22.31
C ASP A 75 7.78 15.33 22.10
N ASN A 76 7.95 14.03 22.38
CA ASN A 76 9.18 13.31 22.07
C ASN A 76 9.16 12.89 20.59
N SER A 77 10.19 13.30 19.86
CA SER A 77 10.35 12.97 18.44
C SER A 77 11.41 11.89 18.24
N GLY A 78 11.02 10.79 17.59
CA GLY A 78 11.91 9.66 17.35
C GLY A 78 11.46 8.78 16.20
N PRO A 79 12.30 7.83 15.78
CA PRO A 79 12.01 6.90 14.68
C PRO A 79 11.12 5.74 15.18
N TRP A 80 10.02 6.05 15.89
CA TRP A 80 9.19 5.09 16.64
C TRP A 80 8.63 3.95 15.78
N LEU A 81 8.45 4.19 14.48
CA LEU A 81 7.91 3.23 13.50
C LEU A 81 9.00 2.69 12.55
N SER A 82 10.27 3.04 12.77
CA SER A 82 11.39 2.53 11.96
C SER A 82 11.84 1.17 12.48
N MET A 83 11.47 0.12 11.74
CA MET A 83 11.94 -1.24 12.01
C MET A 83 13.44 -1.40 11.82
N HIS A 84 14.05 -2.22 12.66
CA HIS A 84 15.37 -2.84 12.46
C HIS A 84 15.47 -3.61 11.11
N ASP A 85 16.69 -3.94 10.69
CA ASP A 85 16.92 -4.79 9.52
C ASP A 85 16.96 -6.27 9.92
N LEU A 86 16.39 -7.12 9.08
CA LEU A 86 16.44 -8.57 9.22
C LEU A 86 17.84 -9.07 8.91
N CYS A 87 18.35 -9.95 9.78
CA CYS A 87 19.53 -10.76 9.53
C CYS A 87 19.32 -12.15 10.16
N LEU A 88 19.26 -13.18 9.32
CA LEU A 88 19.10 -14.58 9.72
C LEU A 88 20.34 -15.43 9.35
N ALA A 89 21.49 -14.80 9.13
CA ALA A 89 22.74 -15.52 8.81
C ALA A 89 23.11 -16.54 9.91
N GLY A 90 22.88 -16.19 11.19
CA GLY A 90 23.09 -17.12 12.32
C GLY A 90 22.03 -18.21 12.45
N ASP A 91 20.92 -18.11 11.73
CA ASP A 91 19.75 -18.99 11.86
C ASP A 91 19.60 -19.96 10.68
N LEU A 92 20.56 -20.03 9.76
CA LEU A 92 20.48 -20.85 8.54
C LEU A 92 20.27 -22.35 8.82
N ALA A 93 20.93 -22.88 9.85
CA ALA A 93 20.75 -24.28 10.25
C ALA A 93 19.30 -24.55 10.72
N LYS A 94 18.72 -23.62 11.47
CA LYS A 94 17.32 -23.68 11.93
C LYS A 94 16.36 -23.60 10.73
N LEU A 95 16.58 -22.67 9.79
CA LEU A 95 15.76 -22.56 8.58
C LEU A 95 15.80 -23.86 7.74
N ARG A 96 16.96 -24.50 7.64
CA ARG A 96 17.09 -25.81 6.97
C ARG A 96 16.30 -26.90 7.69
N GLN A 97 16.36 -26.96 9.02
CA GLN A 97 15.59 -27.92 9.82
C GLN A 97 14.07 -27.71 9.67
N LEU A 98 13.64 -26.45 9.51
CA LEU A 98 12.25 -26.09 9.25
C LEU A 98 11.79 -26.41 7.82
N GLY A 99 12.65 -26.94 6.94
CA GLY A 99 12.27 -27.29 5.57
C GLY A 99 12.19 -26.10 4.61
N VAL A 100 12.84 -24.97 4.93
CA VAL A 100 12.89 -23.81 4.02
C VAL A 100 13.71 -24.17 2.77
N ALA A 101 13.10 -24.05 1.61
CA ALA A 101 13.68 -24.44 0.32
C ALA A 101 14.49 -23.31 -0.34
N SER A 102 14.14 -22.05 -0.07
CA SER A 102 14.79 -20.88 -0.69
C SER A 102 15.01 -19.74 0.31
N LEU A 103 16.16 -19.06 0.17
CA LEU A 103 16.48 -17.87 0.94
C LEU A 103 16.34 -16.62 0.07
N LYS A 104 15.66 -15.60 0.60
CA LYS A 104 15.39 -14.35 -0.12
C LYS A 104 16.14 -13.17 0.51
N ILE A 105 16.80 -12.39 -0.33
CA ILE A 105 17.53 -11.18 0.09
C ILE A 105 16.73 -9.95 -0.37
N GLU A 106 16.43 -9.02 0.56
CA GLU A 106 15.76 -7.75 0.25
C GLU A 106 16.76 -6.75 -0.35
N GLY A 107 16.97 -6.87 -1.67
CA GLY A 107 17.88 -6.04 -2.45
C GLY A 107 17.27 -4.77 -3.05
N ARG A 108 15.98 -4.47 -2.82
CA ARG A 108 15.36 -3.29 -3.43
C ARG A 108 16.05 -2.01 -2.97
N LEU A 109 16.34 -1.12 -3.93
CA LEU A 109 17.04 0.15 -3.73
C LEU A 109 18.47 0.01 -3.17
N LYS A 110 19.07 -1.19 -3.27
CA LYS A 110 20.48 -1.44 -2.90
C LYS A 110 21.41 -1.27 -4.08
N SER A 111 22.69 -0.96 -3.81
CA SER A 111 23.73 -0.96 -4.83
C SER A 111 24.05 -2.37 -5.30
N ALA A 112 24.55 -2.52 -6.52
CA ALA A 112 25.01 -3.80 -7.03
C ALA A 112 26.09 -4.44 -6.14
N ALA A 113 26.99 -3.62 -5.57
CA ALA A 113 28.00 -4.08 -4.61
C ALA A 113 27.36 -4.70 -3.36
N TRP A 114 26.39 -4.03 -2.75
CA TRP A 114 25.69 -4.57 -1.57
C TRP A 114 25.00 -5.91 -1.88
N VAL A 115 24.36 -6.01 -3.05
CA VAL A 115 23.68 -7.25 -3.48
C VAL A 115 24.70 -8.36 -3.70
N ARG A 116 25.80 -8.09 -4.39
CA ARG A 116 26.90 -9.05 -4.59
C ARG A 116 27.43 -9.56 -3.26
N ASP A 117 27.73 -8.66 -2.33
CA ASP A 117 28.34 -9.03 -1.05
C ASP A 117 27.38 -9.87 -0.20
N ALA A 118 26.08 -9.52 -0.18
CA ALA A 118 25.05 -10.34 0.47
C ALA A 118 24.93 -11.73 -0.17
N VAL A 119 24.91 -11.82 -1.50
CA VAL A 119 24.82 -13.11 -2.21
C VAL A 119 26.04 -14.00 -1.94
N ILE A 120 27.26 -13.45 -2.01
CA ILE A 120 28.49 -14.19 -1.72
C ILE A 120 28.47 -14.75 -0.29
N LEU A 121 28.08 -13.93 0.69
CA LEU A 121 27.99 -14.33 2.09
C LEU A 121 27.02 -15.49 2.28
N TYR A 122 25.76 -15.36 1.84
CA TYR A 122 24.77 -16.42 2.03
C TYR A 122 25.12 -17.68 1.23
N ARG A 123 25.75 -17.54 0.06
CA ARG A 123 26.24 -18.69 -0.71
C ARG A 123 27.32 -19.46 0.04
N ARG A 124 28.32 -18.75 0.56
CA ARG A 124 29.40 -19.34 1.37
C ARG A 124 28.85 -20.02 2.62
N ALA A 125 27.95 -19.35 3.35
CA ALA A 125 27.33 -19.89 4.55
C ALA A 125 26.49 -21.16 4.26
N LEU A 126 25.81 -21.22 3.10
CA LEU A 126 25.10 -22.42 2.68
C LEU A 126 26.04 -23.60 2.39
N GLU A 127 27.17 -23.35 1.72
CA GLU A 127 28.19 -24.35 1.40
C GLU A 127 28.89 -24.90 2.66
N GLN A 128 29.08 -24.04 3.67
CA GLN A 128 29.68 -24.39 4.95
C GLN A 128 28.68 -24.99 5.96
N ASN A 129 27.42 -25.19 5.55
CA ASN A 129 26.34 -25.68 6.39
C ASN A 129 26.00 -24.78 7.60
N GLY A 130 26.37 -23.49 7.55
CA GLY A 130 26.18 -22.50 8.59
C GLY A 130 27.05 -21.25 8.36
N ALA A 131 26.72 -20.15 9.03
CA ALA A 131 27.52 -18.93 8.97
C ALA A 131 28.73 -19.01 9.92
N SER A 132 29.93 -18.70 9.41
CA SER A 132 31.13 -18.50 10.22
C SER A 132 31.09 -17.17 11.00
N ALA A 133 32.00 -16.96 11.95
CA ALA A 133 32.12 -15.67 12.65
C ALA A 133 32.33 -14.49 11.68
N LEU A 134 33.10 -14.71 10.60
CA LEU A 134 33.30 -13.71 9.55
C LEU A 134 32.01 -13.43 8.78
N ASP A 135 31.20 -14.45 8.48
CA ASP A 135 29.90 -14.25 7.83
C ASP A 135 28.97 -13.41 8.69
N LEU A 136 28.92 -13.68 10.00
CA LEU A 136 28.07 -12.92 10.92
C LEU A 136 28.49 -11.46 11.01
N GLU A 137 29.79 -11.20 11.06
CA GLU A 137 30.33 -9.84 11.06
C GLU A 137 29.98 -9.11 9.74
N GLN A 138 30.20 -9.75 8.60
CA GLN A 138 29.85 -9.18 7.29
C GLN A 138 28.33 -8.94 7.17
N ALA A 139 27.50 -9.84 7.69
CA ALA A 139 26.05 -9.68 7.68
C ALA A 139 25.59 -8.47 8.51
N ALA A 140 26.28 -8.19 9.63
CA ALA A 140 26.05 -6.98 10.42
C ALA A 140 26.44 -5.72 9.64
N GLN A 141 27.59 -5.74 8.94
CA GLN A 141 28.07 -4.61 8.13
C GLN A 141 27.13 -4.25 6.97
N LEU A 142 26.37 -5.21 6.44
CA LEU A 142 25.33 -4.94 5.45
C LEU A 142 24.23 -3.98 5.95
N GLY A 143 24.14 -3.68 7.26
CA GLY A 143 23.22 -2.71 7.86
C GLY A 143 23.70 -1.27 7.88
N ASN A 144 25.01 -1.05 7.71
CA ASN A 144 25.67 0.23 7.96
C ASN A 144 25.12 1.37 7.10
N TYR A 145 24.59 1.06 5.90
CA TYR A 145 24.01 2.06 5.00
C TYR A 145 22.82 2.84 5.60
N THR A 146 22.11 2.28 6.59
CA THR A 146 20.96 2.95 7.24
C THR A 146 21.19 3.34 8.69
N GLY A 147 22.20 2.80 9.37
CA GLY A 147 22.36 2.95 10.81
C GLY A 147 21.27 2.23 11.62
N ARG A 148 20.57 1.26 11.02
CA ARG A 148 19.57 0.44 11.70
C ARG A 148 20.25 -0.79 12.29
N LYS A 149 19.83 -1.17 13.49
CA LYS A 149 20.25 -2.42 14.13
C LYS A 149 19.75 -3.62 13.32
N MET A 150 20.52 -4.69 13.34
CA MET A 150 20.12 -5.99 12.81
C MET A 150 19.30 -6.76 13.85
N THR A 151 18.36 -7.60 13.40
CA THR A 151 17.54 -8.43 14.27
C THR A 151 17.11 -9.73 13.59
N ASN A 152 16.89 -10.76 14.39
CA ASN A 152 16.16 -11.98 14.05
C ASN A 152 14.86 -12.12 14.87
N GLY A 153 14.40 -11.02 15.48
CA GLY A 153 13.38 -11.04 16.52
C GLY A 153 12.11 -11.79 16.16
N TYR A 154 11.55 -11.55 14.97
CA TYR A 154 10.32 -12.24 14.53
C TYR A 154 10.46 -13.76 14.52
N LEU A 155 11.56 -14.28 13.94
CA LEU A 155 11.87 -15.71 13.88
C LEU A 155 11.95 -16.34 15.27
N CYS A 156 12.46 -15.60 16.26
CA CYS A 156 12.56 -16.01 17.65
C CYS A 156 11.28 -15.76 18.47
N GLY A 157 10.18 -15.38 17.84
CA GLY A 157 8.91 -15.06 18.52
C GLY A 157 8.89 -13.71 19.24
N ARG A 158 9.97 -12.93 19.19
CA ARG A 158 10.03 -11.58 19.79
C ARG A 158 9.23 -10.59 18.97
N ARG A 159 8.57 -9.66 19.65
CA ARG A 159 7.72 -8.61 19.08
C ARG A 159 8.06 -7.23 19.63
N ASP A 160 8.76 -7.19 20.77
CA ASP A 160 9.31 -6.02 21.43
C ASP A 160 10.66 -5.61 20.84
N ASN A 161 11.07 -4.35 21.07
CA ASN A 161 12.40 -3.84 20.71
C ASN A 161 12.78 -4.04 19.22
N LEU A 162 11.77 -4.00 18.33
CA LEU A 162 11.95 -4.10 16.88
C LEU A 162 11.99 -2.73 16.20
N THR A 163 11.64 -1.66 16.91
CA THR A 163 11.63 -0.26 16.45
C THR A 163 12.23 0.68 17.49
N GLY A 164 12.23 1.99 17.22
CA GLY A 164 12.58 3.03 18.21
C GLY A 164 14.06 3.39 18.26
N ASP A 165 14.96 2.46 17.95
CA ASP A 165 16.42 2.66 18.08
C ASP A 165 17.16 2.79 16.72
N SER A 166 16.56 3.52 15.77
CA SER A 166 17.14 3.71 14.44
C SER A 166 17.78 5.09 14.27
N GLY A 167 19.11 5.17 14.29
CA GLY A 167 19.81 6.43 14.06
C GLY A 167 21.23 6.21 13.55
N ARG A 168 21.65 6.96 12.54
CA ARG A 168 23.08 7.12 12.28
C ARG A 168 23.70 7.75 13.52
N VAL A 169 24.67 7.07 14.14
CA VAL A 169 25.70 7.79 14.89
C VAL A 169 26.41 8.66 13.85
N ALA A 170 26.55 9.95 14.13
CA ALA A 170 27.24 10.85 13.22
C ALA A 170 28.70 10.40 13.10
N SER A 171 29.04 9.66 12.05
CA SER A 171 30.42 9.45 11.65
C SER A 171 30.90 10.75 11.01
N ALA A 172 31.76 11.48 11.72
CA ALA A 172 32.64 12.44 11.08
C ALA A 172 33.51 11.68 10.05
N GLN A 173 33.78 12.34 8.93
CA GLN A 173 34.66 11.90 7.83
C GLN A 173 34.03 10.93 6.82
N ASN A 174 33.70 11.45 5.63
CA ASN A 174 34.51 11.17 4.44
C ASN A 174 34.21 12.23 3.36
N SER A 175 35.25 13.02 3.11
CA SER A 175 35.43 13.91 1.97
C SER A 175 35.89 13.11 0.74
N ALA A 176 35.48 13.63 -0.43
CA ALA A 176 36.13 13.50 -1.75
C ALA A 176 36.23 12.09 -2.38
N ASP A 177 35.45 11.85 -3.45
CA ASP A 177 35.94 12.01 -4.83
C ASP A 177 34.91 11.43 -5.82
N ALA A 178 34.50 12.24 -6.79
CA ALA A 178 33.74 11.80 -7.94
C ALA A 178 34.44 12.33 -9.19
N THR A 179 35.11 11.42 -9.89
CA THR A 179 35.77 11.63 -11.18
C THR A 179 34.76 11.88 -12.29
N GLU A 180 35.04 12.89 -13.12
CA GLU A 180 34.34 13.24 -14.35
C GLU A 180 34.46 12.13 -15.41
N ALA A 181 33.37 11.87 -16.13
CA ALA A 181 33.35 11.04 -17.34
C ALA A 181 32.89 11.88 -18.54
N ALA A 182 33.59 11.72 -19.67
CA ALA A 182 33.41 12.46 -20.92
C ALA A 182 32.12 12.09 -21.69
N PRO A 183 31.59 12.97 -22.56
CA PRO A 183 30.34 12.74 -23.28
C PRO A 183 30.53 11.87 -24.54
N PRO A 184 29.53 11.06 -24.94
CA PRO A 184 29.51 10.42 -26.25
C PRO A 184 28.90 11.34 -27.32
N SER A 185 29.40 11.15 -28.55
CA SER A 185 29.04 11.89 -29.78
C SER A 185 27.66 11.53 -30.33
N VAL A 186 27.01 12.54 -30.92
CA VAL A 186 25.69 12.52 -31.56
C VAL A 186 25.77 11.98 -32.99
N ILE A 187 24.81 11.11 -33.38
CA ILE A 187 24.45 10.84 -34.79
C ILE A 187 23.15 11.60 -35.07
N ALA A 188 23.11 12.26 -36.23
CA ALA A 188 21.99 13.08 -36.70
C ALA A 188 20.90 12.23 -37.37
N ASP A 189 19.64 12.58 -37.13
CA ASP A 189 18.54 12.35 -38.07
C ASP A 189 17.43 13.41 -37.93
N SER A 190 16.66 13.56 -39.00
CA SER A 190 15.84 14.71 -39.43
C SER A 190 14.58 15.06 -38.62
N ASP A 191 13.95 16.17 -39.02
CA ASP A 191 12.92 16.99 -38.35
C ASP A 191 11.48 16.43 -38.22
N ASP A 192 10.74 17.11 -37.32
CA ASP A 192 9.27 17.25 -37.14
C ASP A 192 8.50 16.40 -36.08
N ASP A 193 9.12 15.40 -35.43
CA ASP A 193 8.47 14.62 -34.35
C ASP A 193 9.15 14.78 -32.97
N LYS A 194 9.79 15.94 -32.72
CA LYS A 194 10.53 16.17 -31.47
C LYS A 194 9.57 16.56 -30.34
N PRO A 195 9.66 15.93 -29.15
CA PRO A 195 8.85 16.35 -28.02
C PRO A 195 9.19 17.79 -27.62
N ARG A 196 8.15 18.58 -27.38
CA ARG A 196 8.25 19.98 -26.96
C ARG A 196 7.70 20.15 -25.55
N LEU A 197 8.50 20.75 -24.67
CA LEU A 197 8.08 21.20 -23.36
C LEU A 197 7.74 22.69 -23.42
N PHE A 198 6.52 23.03 -23.04
CA PHE A 198 6.05 24.38 -22.81
C PHE A 198 5.93 24.63 -21.31
N LEU A 199 6.63 25.65 -20.82
CA LEU A 199 6.59 26.07 -19.43
C LEU A 199 5.81 27.39 -19.31
N SER A 200 4.78 27.40 -18.46
CA SER A 200 3.97 28.58 -18.20
C SER A 200 3.57 28.72 -16.72
N ARG A 201 3.09 29.91 -16.35
CA ARG A 201 2.47 30.13 -15.03
C ARG A 201 1.06 29.58 -15.02
N ASP A 202 0.75 28.84 -13.97
CA ASP A 202 -0.62 28.47 -13.66
C ASP A 202 -1.39 29.67 -13.08
N LYS A 203 -2.68 29.78 -13.39
CA LYS A 203 -3.59 30.84 -12.89
C LYS A 203 -3.67 30.91 -11.36
N ARG A 204 -3.24 29.85 -10.65
CA ARG A 204 -3.18 29.77 -9.18
C ARG A 204 -1.76 29.99 -8.63
N GLY A 205 -0.85 30.59 -9.40
CA GLY A 205 0.51 30.97 -8.96
C GLY A 205 1.54 29.84 -8.94
N GLY A 206 1.21 28.68 -9.52
CA GLY A 206 2.14 27.56 -9.70
C GLY A 206 2.84 27.57 -11.06
N THR A 207 3.52 26.48 -11.37
CA THR A 207 4.10 26.24 -12.70
C THR A 207 3.40 25.09 -13.41
N LEU A 208 3.19 25.24 -14.70
CA LEU A 208 2.61 24.23 -15.58
C LEU A 208 3.67 23.81 -16.60
N TRP A 209 4.00 22.52 -16.60
CA TRP A 209 4.99 21.93 -17.48
C TRP A 209 4.24 21.06 -18.48
N THR A 210 4.03 21.57 -19.69
CA THR A 210 3.23 20.89 -20.72
C THR A 210 4.13 20.25 -21.75
N VAL A 211 4.06 18.92 -21.86
CA VAL A 211 4.82 18.17 -22.86
C VAL A 211 3.88 17.80 -24.00
N SER A 212 4.28 18.16 -25.22
CA SER A 212 3.58 17.82 -26.46
C SER A 212 4.48 16.98 -27.37
N HIS A 213 3.89 16.00 -28.06
CA HIS A 213 4.56 15.12 -29.03
C HIS A 213 3.50 14.64 -30.03
N GLY A 214 3.60 15.08 -31.29
CA GLY A 214 2.53 14.96 -32.27
C GLY A 214 1.19 15.55 -31.76
N PHE A 215 0.11 14.79 -31.82
CA PHE A 215 -1.23 15.17 -31.33
C PHE A 215 -1.44 14.95 -29.82
N ARG A 216 -0.45 14.45 -29.09
CA ARG A 216 -0.58 14.10 -27.67
C ARG A 216 0.00 15.21 -26.80
N GLU A 217 -0.75 15.62 -25.80
CA GLU A 217 -0.35 16.66 -24.85
C GLU A 217 -0.58 16.19 -23.40
N ARG A 218 0.38 16.47 -22.51
CA ARG A 218 0.22 16.22 -21.08
C ARG A 218 0.86 17.33 -20.26
N SER A 219 0.10 17.86 -19.30
CA SER A 219 0.57 18.88 -18.38
C SER A 219 0.87 18.32 -16.99
N PHE A 220 2.01 18.73 -16.43
CA PHE A 220 2.44 18.45 -15.07
C PHE A 220 2.37 19.76 -14.28
N ARG A 221 1.35 19.87 -13.43
CA ARG A 221 1.15 21.05 -12.60
C ARG A 221 1.92 20.93 -11.30
N ILE A 222 2.67 21.96 -10.95
CA ILE A 222 3.30 22.08 -9.63
C ILE A 222 2.75 23.32 -8.95
N ALA A 223 1.98 23.08 -7.88
CA ALA A 223 1.43 24.16 -7.06
C ALA A 223 2.56 25.03 -6.48
N PRO A 224 2.33 26.33 -6.21
CA PRO A 224 3.35 27.19 -5.63
C PRO A 224 3.92 26.57 -4.35
N GLN A 225 5.24 26.40 -4.31
CA GLN A 225 5.93 25.80 -3.17
C GLN A 225 6.76 26.86 -2.46
N ARG A 226 6.71 26.88 -1.12
CA ARG A 226 7.63 27.70 -0.33
C ARG A 226 8.95 26.98 -0.12
N VAL A 227 10.05 27.63 -0.54
CA VAL A 227 11.40 27.16 -0.24
C VAL A 227 11.75 27.57 1.19
N ALA A 228 11.58 26.64 2.14
CA ALA A 228 11.84 26.91 3.56
C ALA A 228 13.35 27.05 3.91
N LYS A 229 14.25 26.52 3.07
CA LYS A 229 15.71 26.58 3.27
C LYS A 229 16.42 26.72 1.92
N ALA A 230 17.29 27.72 1.76
CA ALA A 230 18.02 27.98 0.52
C ALA A 230 18.78 26.76 -0.03
N LYS A 231 19.39 25.94 0.83
CA LYS A 231 20.09 24.70 0.43
C LYS A 231 19.21 23.60 -0.19
N ARG A 232 17.88 23.74 -0.09
CA ARG A 232 16.90 22.84 -0.72
C ARG A 232 16.25 23.47 -1.96
N ALA A 233 16.68 24.66 -2.32
CA ALA A 233 16.28 25.34 -3.53
C ALA A 233 17.10 24.82 -4.73
N THR A 234 16.50 24.92 -5.90
CA THR A 234 17.13 24.82 -7.21
C THR A 234 16.42 25.84 -8.11
N THR A 235 17.05 26.33 -9.16
CA THR A 235 16.35 27.14 -10.16
C THR A 235 15.56 26.24 -11.09
N ILE A 236 14.51 26.78 -11.72
CA ILE A 236 13.81 26.11 -12.80
C ILE A 236 14.76 25.84 -13.98
N ALA A 237 15.69 26.75 -14.27
CA ALA A 237 16.74 26.56 -15.26
C ALA A 237 17.57 25.29 -15.00
N ALA A 238 18.05 25.08 -13.76
CA ALA A 238 18.80 23.87 -13.40
C ALA A 238 17.96 22.58 -13.51
N VAL A 239 16.64 22.67 -13.27
CA VAL A 239 15.71 21.54 -13.47
C VAL A 239 15.49 21.25 -14.95
N LEU A 240 15.40 22.29 -15.79
CA LEU A 240 15.31 22.16 -17.25
C LEU A 240 16.59 21.52 -17.82
N GLU A 241 17.77 21.94 -17.35
CA GLU A 241 19.04 21.32 -17.73
C GLU A 241 19.09 19.84 -17.36
N GLN A 242 18.70 19.51 -16.12
CA GLN A 242 18.61 18.12 -15.66
C GLN A 242 17.64 17.30 -16.51
N LEU A 243 16.50 17.88 -16.88
CA LEU A 243 15.50 17.23 -17.72
C LEU A 243 16.04 16.96 -19.12
N VAL A 244 16.65 17.97 -19.75
CA VAL A 244 17.25 17.84 -21.10
C VAL A 244 18.33 16.77 -21.08
N ALA A 245 19.21 16.76 -20.08
CA ALA A 245 20.23 15.74 -19.93
C ALA A 245 19.64 14.32 -19.74
N ALA A 246 18.59 14.19 -18.92
CA ALA A 246 17.91 12.92 -18.69
C ALA A 246 17.20 12.39 -19.95
N VAL A 247 16.59 13.26 -20.74
CA VAL A 247 15.94 12.89 -22.00
C VAL A 247 16.98 12.54 -23.08
N ALA A 248 18.10 13.27 -23.13
CA ALA A 248 19.22 12.96 -24.02
C ALA A 248 19.88 11.63 -23.69
N ALA A 249 20.04 11.29 -22.40
CA ALA A 249 20.53 9.98 -21.97
C ALA A 249 19.62 8.82 -22.43
N ASP A 250 18.34 9.10 -22.68
CA ASP A 250 17.39 8.15 -23.27
C ASP A 250 17.34 8.22 -24.81
N GLY A 251 18.25 8.94 -25.46
CA GLY A 251 18.30 9.03 -26.92
C GLY A 251 17.21 9.88 -27.57
N ALA A 252 16.63 10.85 -26.84
CA ALA A 252 15.68 11.81 -27.41
C ALA A 252 16.14 13.26 -27.22
N ILE A 253 15.62 14.16 -28.06
CA ILE A 253 15.88 15.60 -27.98
C ILE A 253 14.60 16.29 -27.51
N LEU A 254 14.68 16.99 -26.37
CA LEU A 254 13.58 17.79 -25.85
C LEU A 254 13.79 19.27 -26.19
N ALA A 255 12.86 19.87 -26.94
CA ALA A 255 12.84 21.30 -27.15
C ALA A 255 12.06 21.99 -26.02
N CYS A 256 12.67 22.95 -25.33
CA CYS A 256 12.03 23.69 -24.24
C CYS A 256 11.64 25.10 -24.70
N GLN A 257 10.39 25.49 -24.44
CA GLN A 257 9.85 26.83 -24.68
C GLN A 257 9.27 27.36 -23.36
N CYS A 258 9.50 28.64 -23.09
CA CYS A 258 9.05 29.31 -21.87
C CYS A 258 8.52 30.69 -22.24
N ASP A 259 7.22 30.92 -22.01
CA ASP A 259 6.54 32.18 -22.39
C ASP A 259 6.81 33.34 -21.42
N ASP A 260 7.51 33.05 -20.33
CA ASP A 260 7.82 34.00 -19.25
C ASP A 260 9.33 33.96 -18.98
N SER A 261 10.00 35.07 -19.22
CA SER A 261 11.45 35.20 -19.09
C SER A 261 11.95 35.13 -17.64
N GLU A 262 11.07 35.30 -16.64
CA GLU A 262 11.42 35.21 -15.22
C GLU A 262 11.27 33.80 -14.65
N LEU A 263 10.49 32.93 -15.29
CA LEU A 263 10.27 31.56 -14.83
C LEU A 263 11.58 30.76 -14.65
N PRO A 264 12.55 30.76 -15.58
CA PRO A 264 13.79 29.99 -15.43
C PRO A 264 14.60 30.35 -14.18
N GLU A 265 14.58 31.62 -13.77
CA GLU A 265 15.27 32.15 -12.59
C GLU A 265 14.53 31.82 -11.28
N MET A 266 13.25 31.42 -11.34
CA MET A 266 12.47 31.14 -10.14
C MET A 266 13.04 29.98 -9.33
N LEU A 267 13.11 30.19 -8.02
CA LEU A 267 13.53 29.17 -7.07
C LEU A 267 12.42 28.16 -6.81
N PHE A 268 12.85 26.91 -6.77
CA PHE A 268 12.01 25.72 -6.73
C PHE A 268 12.56 24.72 -5.70
N PRO A 269 11.73 23.97 -4.96
CA PRO A 269 12.26 22.89 -4.12
C PRO A 269 12.90 21.80 -4.98
N ARG A 270 14.15 21.43 -4.68
CA ARG A 270 14.89 20.39 -5.42
C ARG A 270 14.15 19.05 -5.51
N SER A 271 13.38 18.68 -4.49
CA SER A 271 12.54 17.47 -4.52
C SER A 271 11.37 17.54 -5.49
N ALA A 272 10.82 18.75 -5.71
CA ALA A 272 9.78 18.97 -6.72
C ALA A 272 10.40 19.00 -8.13
N GLY A 273 11.61 19.57 -8.26
CA GLY A 273 12.42 19.51 -9.48
C GLY A 273 12.71 18.09 -9.92
N ASN A 274 13.30 17.27 -9.04
CA ASN A 274 13.57 15.86 -9.35
C ASN A 274 12.31 15.10 -9.74
N ARG A 275 11.18 15.36 -9.06
CA ARG A 275 9.91 14.70 -9.37
C ARG A 275 9.40 15.04 -10.77
N VAL A 276 9.44 16.32 -11.16
CA VAL A 276 8.96 16.72 -12.50
C VAL A 276 9.84 16.16 -13.60
N VAL A 277 11.16 16.06 -13.36
CA VAL A 277 12.08 15.37 -14.26
C VAL A 277 11.68 13.90 -14.42
N ASP A 278 11.59 13.17 -13.32
CA ASP A 278 11.22 11.73 -13.34
C ASP A 278 9.88 11.50 -14.05
N ASP A 279 8.90 12.36 -13.77
CA ASP A 279 7.55 12.31 -14.32
C ASP A 279 7.52 12.53 -15.84
N ILE A 280 8.24 13.54 -16.34
CA ILE A 280 8.30 13.86 -17.77
C ILE A 280 9.11 12.79 -18.52
N VAL A 281 10.27 12.39 -17.99
CA VAL A 281 11.10 11.33 -18.60
C VAL A 281 10.29 10.03 -18.70
N SER A 282 9.58 9.65 -17.64
CA SER A 282 8.72 8.46 -17.65
C SER A 282 7.60 8.57 -18.69
N TYR A 283 6.96 9.73 -18.81
CA TYR A 283 5.93 9.96 -19.82
C TYR A 283 6.48 9.88 -21.24
N LEU A 284 7.64 10.48 -21.52
CA LEU A 284 8.30 10.41 -22.83
C LEU A 284 8.75 8.99 -23.18
N ARG A 285 9.21 8.21 -22.19
CA ARG A 285 9.49 6.77 -22.37
C ARG A 285 8.22 5.99 -22.72
N LEU A 286 7.09 6.31 -22.11
CA LEU A 286 5.81 5.67 -22.42
C LEU A 286 5.27 6.07 -23.80
N LEU A 287 5.42 7.33 -24.20
CA LEU A 287 5.02 7.80 -25.53
C LEU A 287 5.80 7.13 -26.65
N ARG A 288 7.09 6.86 -26.44
CA ARG A 288 7.96 6.14 -27.38
C ARG A 288 7.69 4.65 -27.44
N LYS A 289 6.91 4.10 -26.50
CA LYS A 289 6.40 2.74 -26.65
C LYS A 289 5.20 2.78 -27.59
N GLU A 290 5.42 2.43 -28.85
CA GLU A 290 4.33 1.92 -29.67
C GLU A 290 3.84 0.62 -29.05
N SER A 291 2.52 0.45 -28.98
CA SER A 291 1.92 -0.85 -28.66
C SER A 291 2.05 -1.73 -29.90
N ASP A 292 3.17 -2.44 -30.00
CA ASP A 292 3.39 -3.51 -30.98
C ASP A 292 2.61 -4.80 -30.62
N GLY A 293 1.80 -4.77 -29.56
CA GLY A 293 1.13 -5.95 -29.00
C GLY A 293 2.10 -6.91 -28.31
N MET A 294 3.38 -6.54 -28.16
CA MET A 294 4.43 -7.37 -27.57
C MET A 294 4.89 -6.78 -26.23
N VAL A 295 4.77 -7.56 -25.16
CA VAL A 295 5.36 -7.17 -23.88
C VAL A 295 6.84 -7.57 -23.91
N ARG A 296 7.72 -6.60 -24.17
CA ARG A 296 9.19 -6.81 -24.27
C ARG A 296 9.60 -7.85 -25.34
N GLY A 297 8.95 -7.83 -26.51
CA GLY A 297 9.25 -8.76 -27.60
C GLY A 297 8.70 -10.18 -27.40
N VAL A 298 7.83 -10.39 -26.41
CA VAL A 298 7.11 -11.65 -26.21
C VAL A 298 5.70 -11.51 -26.76
N SER A 299 5.37 -12.31 -27.77
CA SER A 299 3.99 -12.49 -28.21
C SER A 299 3.20 -13.17 -27.09
N LEU A 300 2.17 -12.48 -26.57
CA LEU A 300 1.32 -13.07 -25.56
C LEU A 300 0.49 -14.20 -26.19
N PRO A 301 0.30 -15.34 -25.51
CA PRO A 301 -0.62 -16.38 -25.98
C PRO A 301 -2.02 -15.80 -26.22
N THR A 302 -2.74 -16.28 -27.25
CA THR A 302 -4.08 -15.78 -27.61
C THR A 302 -5.04 -15.77 -26.42
N ALA A 303 -5.04 -16.84 -25.62
CA ALA A 303 -5.88 -16.92 -24.42
C ALA A 303 -5.59 -15.78 -23.42
N LEU A 304 -4.32 -15.38 -23.27
CA LEU A 304 -3.96 -14.26 -22.40
C LEU A 304 -4.35 -12.91 -23.02
N GLN A 305 -4.27 -12.77 -24.34
CA GLN A 305 -4.76 -11.57 -25.02
C GLN A 305 -6.28 -11.40 -24.86
N GLU A 306 -7.03 -12.50 -24.95
CA GLU A 306 -8.47 -12.54 -24.70
C GLU A 306 -8.80 -12.18 -23.25
N GLU A 307 -8.07 -12.72 -22.27
CA GLU A 307 -8.26 -12.36 -20.85
C GLU A 307 -7.95 -10.88 -20.56
N LEU A 308 -6.93 -10.32 -21.21
CA LEU A 308 -6.53 -8.93 -21.06
C LEU A 308 -7.35 -7.96 -21.92
N ALA A 309 -8.26 -8.47 -22.75
CA ALA A 309 -9.08 -7.65 -23.63
C ALA A 309 -9.90 -6.63 -22.81
N PRO A 310 -9.94 -5.35 -23.21
CA PRO A 310 -10.70 -4.34 -22.50
C PRO A 310 -12.17 -4.72 -22.42
N ARG A 311 -12.72 -4.69 -21.22
CA ARG A 311 -14.16 -4.86 -20.98
C ARG A 311 -14.81 -3.49 -20.98
N THR A 312 -15.96 -3.37 -21.63
CA THR A 312 -16.64 -2.07 -21.83
C THR A 312 -18.06 -2.05 -21.28
N THR A 313 -18.51 -3.12 -20.65
CA THR A 313 -19.88 -3.25 -20.15
C THR A 313 -19.88 -3.22 -18.63
N ALA A 314 -20.41 -2.13 -18.06
CA ALA A 314 -20.63 -2.01 -16.63
C ALA A 314 -21.77 -2.93 -16.16
N HIS A 315 -21.62 -3.52 -14.98
CA HIS A 315 -22.64 -4.40 -14.41
C HIS A 315 -23.92 -3.62 -14.03
N PRO A 316 -25.13 -4.11 -14.35
CA PRO A 316 -26.39 -3.38 -14.13
C PRO A 316 -26.73 -3.13 -12.65
N ALA A 317 -26.13 -3.87 -11.72
CA ALA A 317 -26.31 -3.62 -10.28
C ALA A 317 -25.54 -2.38 -9.77
N ASN A 318 -24.57 -1.86 -10.53
CA ASN A 318 -23.79 -0.70 -10.12
C ASN A 318 -24.54 0.60 -10.45
N THR A 319 -25.56 0.92 -9.67
CA THR A 319 -26.48 2.05 -9.93
C THR A 319 -26.25 3.26 -9.03
N ARG A 320 -25.60 3.08 -7.87
CA ARG A 320 -25.31 4.17 -6.92
C ARG A 320 -24.15 5.00 -7.44
N GLN A 321 -24.37 6.30 -7.62
CA GLN A 321 -23.34 7.20 -8.12
C GLN A 321 -22.60 7.86 -6.96
N LEU A 322 -21.32 8.21 -7.16
CA LEU A 322 -20.61 9.05 -6.20
C LEU A 322 -21.33 10.39 -6.07
N GLY A 323 -21.97 10.59 -4.93
CA GLY A 323 -22.86 11.72 -4.70
C GLY A 323 -24.20 11.36 -4.09
N ASP A 324 -24.60 10.10 -4.24
CA ASP A 324 -25.73 9.52 -3.53
C ASP A 324 -25.40 9.33 -2.04
N ASP A 325 -26.44 9.11 -1.25
CA ASP A 325 -26.30 8.83 0.18
C ASP A 325 -25.61 7.48 0.44
N ILE A 326 -24.91 7.41 1.58
CA ILE A 326 -24.36 6.15 2.10
C ILE A 326 -25.51 5.17 2.34
N ASP A 327 -25.38 3.96 1.80
CA ASP A 327 -26.40 2.91 1.93
C ASP A 327 -25.90 1.66 2.66
N CYS A 328 -24.68 1.70 3.22
CA CYS A 328 -24.18 0.65 4.09
C CYS A 328 -23.13 1.17 5.09
N PHE A 329 -23.13 0.61 6.30
CA PHE A 329 -22.23 1.01 7.38
C PHE A 329 -21.40 -0.18 7.86
N ARG A 330 -20.08 -0.05 7.85
CA ARG A 330 -19.18 -0.99 8.51
C ARG A 330 -18.96 -0.56 9.95
N ILE A 331 -19.10 -1.51 10.87
CA ILE A 331 -19.07 -1.24 12.31
C ILE A 331 -18.50 -2.44 13.06
N ASN A 332 -17.79 -2.20 14.17
CA ASN A 332 -17.38 -3.26 15.07
C ASN A 332 -18.56 -3.77 15.89
N ASP A 333 -18.54 -5.03 16.31
CA ASP A 333 -19.67 -5.62 16.99
C ASP A 333 -19.98 -4.96 18.35
N ASP A 334 -18.97 -4.51 19.07
CA ASP A 334 -19.09 -3.75 20.33
C ASP A 334 -19.75 -2.37 20.16
N GLN A 335 -19.71 -1.80 18.96
CA GLN A 335 -20.29 -0.50 18.63
C GLN A 335 -21.77 -0.58 18.18
N VAL A 336 -22.27 -1.78 17.83
CA VAL A 336 -23.58 -1.93 17.17
C VAL A 336 -24.71 -1.36 18.01
N GLU A 337 -24.83 -1.72 19.30
CA GLU A 337 -25.94 -1.27 20.13
C GLU A 337 -25.98 0.25 20.26
N ALA A 338 -24.84 0.86 20.63
CA ALA A 338 -24.72 2.31 20.75
C ALA A 338 -25.05 3.03 19.44
N PHE A 339 -24.59 2.50 18.30
CA PHE A 339 -24.88 3.06 16.99
C PHE A 339 -26.37 2.96 16.62
N LEU A 340 -27.02 1.84 16.89
CA LEU A 340 -28.45 1.68 16.61
C LEU A 340 -29.32 2.52 17.53
N THR A 341 -28.94 2.66 18.80
CA THR A 341 -29.62 3.56 19.76
C THR A 341 -29.49 5.01 19.36
N ALA A 342 -28.32 5.44 18.90
CA ALA A 342 -28.11 6.81 18.43
C ALA A 342 -28.89 7.11 17.14
N ASN A 343 -29.21 6.08 16.35
CA ASN A 343 -29.77 6.19 14.99
C ASN A 343 -31.01 5.30 14.82
N PRO A 344 -32.11 5.55 15.56
CA PRO A 344 -33.26 4.64 15.64
C PRO A 344 -34.02 4.47 14.32
N GLY A 345 -33.90 5.42 13.38
CA GLY A 345 -34.53 5.37 12.06
C GLY A 345 -33.67 4.73 10.96
N LEU A 346 -32.45 4.27 11.28
CA LEU A 346 -31.55 3.75 10.27
C LEU A 346 -32.00 2.36 9.78
N THR A 347 -32.28 2.25 8.48
CA THR A 347 -32.66 0.98 7.82
C THR A 347 -31.53 0.38 6.98
N ALA A 348 -30.46 1.14 6.74
CA ALA A 348 -29.32 0.68 5.95
C ALA A 348 -28.67 -0.57 6.57
N PRO A 349 -28.23 -1.53 5.74
CA PRO A 349 -27.57 -2.73 6.21
C PRO A 349 -26.17 -2.46 6.79
N LEU A 350 -25.73 -3.36 7.65
CA LEU A 350 -24.46 -3.32 8.37
C LEU A 350 -23.46 -4.34 7.82
N LEU A 351 -22.20 -3.93 7.69
CA LEU A 351 -21.05 -4.81 7.56
C LEU A 351 -20.43 -5.00 8.94
N LEU A 352 -20.67 -6.15 9.56
CA LEU A 352 -20.28 -6.38 10.95
C LEU A 352 -18.85 -6.92 11.03
N CYS A 353 -17.94 -6.15 11.59
CA CYS A 353 -16.60 -6.61 11.92
C CYS A 353 -16.60 -7.25 13.30
N CYS A 354 -16.20 -8.52 13.36
CA CYS A 354 -16.08 -9.26 14.61
C CYS A 354 -15.01 -10.35 14.47
N SER A 355 -14.50 -10.83 15.60
CA SER A 355 -13.71 -12.05 15.66
C SER A 355 -14.22 -12.89 16.83
N PRO A 356 -14.44 -14.20 16.66
CA PRO A 356 -14.79 -15.06 17.77
C PRO A 356 -13.63 -15.18 18.78
N GLY A 357 -12.39 -14.88 18.38
CA GLY A 357 -11.20 -15.11 19.21
C GLY A 357 -10.93 -16.60 19.38
N ASP A 358 -11.70 -17.26 20.25
CA ASP A 358 -11.63 -18.70 20.48
C ASP A 358 -13.00 -19.40 20.28
N ALA A 359 -13.00 -20.73 20.29
CA ALA A 359 -14.19 -21.53 20.02
C ALA A 359 -15.29 -21.39 21.09
N SER A 360 -14.95 -20.98 22.32
CA SER A 360 -15.90 -20.85 23.44
C SER A 360 -16.78 -19.61 23.31
N ALA A 361 -16.30 -18.56 22.63
CA ALA A 361 -17.05 -17.33 22.39
C ALA A 361 -17.95 -17.39 21.13
N VAL A 362 -17.78 -18.41 20.28
CA VAL A 362 -18.57 -18.58 19.04
C VAL A 362 -20.09 -18.57 19.28
N PRO A 363 -20.65 -19.31 20.27
CA PRO A 363 -22.11 -19.35 20.46
C PRO A 363 -22.71 -17.99 20.81
N GLU A 364 -22.04 -17.20 21.67
CA GLU A 364 -22.50 -15.88 22.07
C GLU A 364 -22.45 -14.90 20.88
N LEU A 365 -21.34 -14.87 20.16
CA LEU A 365 -21.18 -14.01 19.00
C LEU A 365 -22.19 -14.38 17.88
N PHE A 366 -22.40 -15.68 17.64
CA PHE A 366 -23.39 -16.12 16.65
C PHE A 366 -24.83 -15.75 17.06
N ALA A 367 -25.16 -15.80 18.35
CA ALA A 367 -26.47 -15.34 18.84
C ALA A 367 -26.66 -13.82 18.60
N LYS A 368 -25.61 -13.01 18.80
CA LYS A 368 -25.61 -11.58 18.48
C LYS A 368 -25.80 -11.33 16.98
N ILE A 369 -25.08 -12.06 16.12
CA ILE A 369 -25.23 -12.01 14.65
C ILE A 369 -26.66 -12.39 14.23
N SER A 370 -27.22 -13.44 14.83
CA SER A 370 -28.57 -13.94 14.51
C SER A 370 -29.65 -12.90 14.80
N ARG A 371 -29.51 -12.10 15.87
CA ARG A 371 -30.42 -10.98 16.18
C ARG A 371 -30.35 -9.86 15.13
N LEU A 372 -29.23 -9.76 14.40
CA LEU A 372 -28.98 -8.76 13.37
C LEU A 372 -29.24 -9.29 11.95
N ALA A 373 -29.61 -10.56 11.75
CA ALA A 373 -29.63 -11.20 10.43
C ALA A 373 -30.38 -10.39 9.35
N GLY A 374 -31.54 -9.79 9.66
CA GLY A 374 -32.30 -8.94 8.73
C GLY A 374 -31.70 -7.55 8.46
N ARG A 375 -30.61 -7.20 9.13
CA ARG A 375 -29.88 -5.93 9.02
C ARG A 375 -28.47 -6.10 8.50
N LEU A 376 -27.98 -7.32 8.26
CA LEU A 376 -26.60 -7.55 7.85
C LEU A 376 -26.48 -7.57 6.31
N ALA A 377 -25.53 -6.80 5.79
CA ALA A 377 -25.01 -7.01 4.44
C ALA A 377 -24.07 -8.21 4.41
N ALA A 378 -23.15 -8.27 5.38
CA ALA A 378 -22.23 -9.38 5.59
C ALA A 378 -21.59 -9.33 6.99
N VAL A 379 -21.00 -10.45 7.41
CA VAL A 379 -20.07 -10.53 8.54
C VAL A 379 -18.64 -10.50 7.99
N ALA A 380 -17.85 -9.50 8.37
CA ALA A 380 -16.51 -9.28 7.86
C ALA A 380 -15.46 -10.02 8.68
N MET A 381 -14.73 -10.91 8.01
CA MET A 381 -13.55 -11.60 8.54
C MET A 381 -12.35 -10.65 8.63
N PRO A 382 -11.40 -10.90 9.55
CA PRO A 382 -10.23 -10.05 9.73
C PRO A 382 -9.32 -10.05 8.49
N SER A 383 -8.52 -9.00 8.34
CA SER A 383 -7.54 -8.89 7.24
C SER A 383 -6.28 -9.74 7.44
N VAL A 384 -6.08 -10.24 8.66
CA VAL A 384 -4.99 -11.13 9.06
C VAL A 384 -5.57 -12.12 10.04
N LEU A 385 -5.32 -13.40 9.81
CA LEU A 385 -5.80 -14.48 10.66
C LEU A 385 -4.61 -15.34 11.11
N TYR A 386 -4.61 -15.74 12.38
CA TYR A 386 -3.58 -16.61 12.94
C TYR A 386 -4.09 -18.03 13.19
N GLU A 387 -3.18 -18.98 13.29
CA GLU A 387 -3.46 -20.41 13.46
C GLU A 387 -4.35 -20.68 14.68
N ALA A 388 -4.13 -19.95 15.77
CA ALA A 388 -4.91 -20.08 17.01
C ALA A 388 -6.40 -19.72 16.85
N GLU A 389 -6.75 -18.92 15.83
CA GLU A 389 -8.13 -18.48 15.58
C GLU A 389 -8.87 -19.40 14.60
N LEU A 390 -8.17 -20.32 13.91
CA LEU A 390 -8.74 -21.11 12.80
C LEU A 390 -9.92 -21.97 13.23
N ASP A 391 -9.84 -22.66 14.36
CA ASP A 391 -10.90 -23.56 14.81
C ASP A 391 -12.18 -22.81 15.17
N ALA A 392 -12.03 -21.65 15.83
CA ALA A 392 -13.15 -20.76 16.13
C ALA A 392 -13.84 -20.28 14.84
N TRP A 393 -13.06 -19.88 13.84
CA TRP A 393 -13.60 -19.46 12.54
C TRP A 393 -14.23 -20.59 11.75
N ARG A 394 -13.69 -21.82 11.79
CA ARG A 394 -14.32 -22.97 11.12
C ARG A 394 -15.73 -23.24 11.65
N VAL A 395 -15.89 -23.22 12.98
CA VAL A 395 -17.20 -23.39 13.61
C VAL A 395 -18.12 -22.21 13.25
N MET A 396 -17.63 -20.98 13.39
CA MET A 396 -18.40 -19.78 13.04
C MET A 396 -18.88 -19.81 11.58
N LEU A 397 -18.01 -20.10 10.62
CA LEU A 397 -18.35 -20.13 9.19
C LEU A 397 -19.37 -21.21 8.86
N SER A 398 -19.29 -22.39 9.50
CA SER A 398 -20.31 -23.43 9.33
C SER A 398 -21.69 -22.96 9.79
N LEU A 399 -21.75 -22.23 10.92
CA LEU A 399 -23.00 -21.64 11.42
C LEU A 399 -23.52 -20.54 10.50
N LEU A 400 -22.65 -19.65 10.02
CA LEU A 400 -23.00 -18.56 9.09
C LEU A 400 -23.49 -19.11 7.74
N ALA A 401 -22.84 -20.14 7.20
CA ALA A 401 -23.27 -20.82 5.98
C ALA A 401 -24.67 -21.43 6.14
N THR A 402 -24.91 -22.13 7.26
CA THR A 402 -26.22 -22.73 7.57
C THR A 402 -27.32 -21.68 7.70
N ALA A 403 -26.99 -20.52 8.26
CA ALA A 403 -27.91 -19.39 8.41
C ALA A 403 -28.08 -18.55 7.13
N GLY A 404 -27.34 -18.84 6.06
CA GLY A 404 -27.35 -18.05 4.82
C GLY A 404 -26.78 -16.64 4.99
N VAL A 405 -25.98 -16.39 6.03
CA VAL A 405 -25.35 -15.09 6.27
C VAL A 405 -24.14 -14.94 5.34
N THR A 406 -24.10 -13.83 4.61
CA THR A 406 -22.97 -13.52 3.73
C THR A 406 -21.73 -13.20 4.56
N VAL A 407 -20.57 -13.63 4.09
CA VAL A 407 -19.27 -13.38 4.71
C VAL A 407 -18.44 -12.45 3.82
N GLU A 408 -17.85 -11.42 4.41
CA GLU A 408 -16.87 -10.60 3.70
C GLU A 408 -15.47 -11.12 3.99
N VAL A 409 -14.77 -11.53 2.93
CA VAL A 409 -13.41 -12.07 2.99
C VAL A 409 -12.38 -10.96 2.75
N ASN A 410 -11.32 -10.95 3.55
CA ASN A 410 -10.33 -9.88 3.55
C ASN A 410 -8.91 -10.37 3.29
N SER A 411 -8.71 -11.65 3.02
CA SER A 411 -7.43 -12.29 2.74
C SER A 411 -7.65 -13.63 2.01
N TRP A 412 -6.60 -14.21 1.43
CA TRP A 412 -6.72 -15.49 0.71
C TRP A 412 -7.05 -16.67 1.64
N ASP A 413 -6.55 -16.63 2.87
CA ASP A 413 -6.88 -17.56 3.96
C ASP A 413 -8.37 -17.46 4.35
N THR A 414 -8.90 -16.25 4.56
CA THR A 414 -10.32 -16.07 4.86
C THR A 414 -11.21 -16.47 3.69
N TRP A 415 -10.80 -16.21 2.45
CA TRP A 415 -11.48 -16.72 1.25
C TRP A 415 -11.49 -18.25 1.21
N GLN A 416 -10.35 -18.89 1.47
CA GLN A 416 -10.27 -20.35 1.44
C GLN A 416 -11.19 -20.99 2.50
N LEU A 417 -11.16 -20.48 3.73
CA LEU A 417 -12.02 -20.97 4.81
C LEU A 417 -13.51 -20.79 4.50
N ALA A 418 -13.90 -19.60 4.02
CA ALA A 418 -15.28 -19.33 3.65
C ALA A 418 -15.76 -20.22 2.49
N ARG A 419 -14.90 -20.46 1.48
CA ARG A 419 -15.18 -21.39 0.38
C ARG A 419 -15.34 -22.82 0.86
N GLU A 420 -14.46 -23.31 1.73
CA GLU A 420 -14.53 -24.66 2.31
C GLU A 420 -15.81 -24.87 3.13
N ALA A 421 -16.27 -23.83 3.83
CA ALA A 421 -17.52 -23.84 4.57
C ALA A 421 -18.78 -23.67 3.69
N GLY A 422 -18.63 -23.37 2.39
CA GLY A 422 -19.74 -23.11 1.48
C GLY A 422 -20.46 -21.78 1.73
N CYS A 423 -19.78 -20.79 2.30
CA CYS A 423 -20.35 -19.46 2.55
C CYS A 423 -20.58 -18.69 1.23
N VAL A 424 -21.63 -17.87 1.21
CA VAL A 424 -21.75 -16.78 0.21
C VAL A 424 -20.75 -15.68 0.58
N MET A 425 -19.93 -15.25 -0.38
CA MET A 425 -18.81 -14.34 -0.11
C MET A 425 -18.93 -12.99 -0.83
N GLU A 426 -18.41 -11.95 -0.18
CA GLU A 426 -18.06 -10.66 -0.79
C GLU A 426 -16.58 -10.34 -0.50
N ALA A 427 -15.88 -9.65 -1.40
CA ALA A 427 -14.50 -9.23 -1.15
C ALA A 427 -14.45 -7.85 -0.49
N GLY A 428 -13.79 -7.78 0.67
CA GLY A 428 -13.65 -6.57 1.48
C GLY A 428 -12.40 -5.73 1.19
N PRO A 429 -12.12 -4.71 2.03
CA PRO A 429 -10.96 -3.82 1.88
C PRO A 429 -9.62 -4.55 1.79
N GLY A 430 -9.51 -5.70 2.45
CA GLY A 430 -8.30 -6.52 2.41
C GLY A 430 -8.07 -7.25 1.09
N MET A 431 -9.09 -7.37 0.24
CA MET A 431 -8.97 -7.95 -1.10
C MET A 431 -9.44 -6.95 -2.17
N ALA A 432 -9.32 -5.65 -1.89
CA ALA A 432 -9.81 -4.61 -2.77
C ALA A 432 -9.09 -4.64 -4.14
N VAL A 433 -9.87 -4.44 -5.20
CA VAL A 433 -9.42 -4.53 -6.59
C VAL A 433 -9.05 -3.16 -7.13
N MET A 434 -8.15 -3.17 -8.12
CA MET A 434 -7.68 -1.95 -8.81
C MET A 434 -7.95 -1.97 -10.30
N ASN A 435 -8.47 -3.08 -10.85
CA ASN A 435 -8.78 -3.24 -12.27
C ASN A 435 -9.91 -4.27 -12.45
N SER A 436 -10.55 -4.25 -13.62
CA SER A 436 -11.70 -5.09 -13.94
C SER A 436 -11.35 -6.59 -14.07
N LEU A 437 -10.10 -6.93 -14.43
CA LEU A 437 -9.65 -8.32 -14.49
C LEU A 437 -9.60 -8.94 -13.09
N ALA A 438 -8.96 -8.28 -12.13
CA ALA A 438 -8.93 -8.73 -10.74
C ALA A 438 -10.34 -8.83 -10.14
N ALA A 439 -11.23 -7.88 -10.50
CA ALA A 439 -12.64 -7.91 -10.12
C ALA A 439 -13.33 -9.17 -10.64
N GLN A 440 -13.15 -9.52 -11.92
CA GLN A 440 -13.71 -10.74 -12.48
C GLN A 440 -13.13 -11.99 -11.83
N GLN A 441 -11.82 -12.05 -11.62
CA GLN A 441 -11.19 -13.22 -11.04
C GLN A 441 -11.75 -13.52 -9.64
N LEU A 442 -11.96 -12.50 -8.79
CA LEU A 442 -12.62 -12.71 -7.50
C LEU A 442 -14.08 -13.16 -7.64
N TYR A 443 -14.79 -12.66 -8.65
CA TYR A 443 -16.15 -13.09 -8.94
C TYR A 443 -16.25 -14.55 -9.39
N ASP A 444 -15.36 -14.97 -10.29
CA ASP A 444 -15.25 -16.36 -10.75
C ASP A 444 -14.81 -17.30 -9.61
N LEU A 445 -14.08 -16.76 -8.63
CA LEU A 445 -13.72 -17.45 -7.38
C LEU A 445 -14.84 -17.43 -6.32
N GLY A 446 -16.04 -16.97 -6.66
CA GLY A 446 -17.25 -17.09 -5.85
C GLY A 446 -17.67 -15.83 -5.07
N CYS A 447 -16.97 -14.71 -5.20
CA CYS A 447 -17.40 -13.45 -4.58
C CYS A 447 -18.53 -12.80 -5.38
N ARG A 448 -19.70 -12.59 -4.78
CA ARG A 448 -20.84 -11.94 -5.47
C ARG A 448 -20.68 -10.42 -5.65
N MET A 449 -19.79 -9.82 -4.87
CA MET A 449 -19.45 -8.39 -4.89
C MET A 449 -17.97 -8.22 -4.57
N VAL A 450 -17.33 -7.23 -5.18
CA VAL A 450 -15.94 -6.85 -4.90
C VAL A 450 -15.84 -5.43 -4.37
N MET A 451 -14.73 -5.07 -3.75
CA MET A 451 -14.50 -3.70 -3.28
C MET A 451 -13.47 -2.98 -4.14
N ALA A 452 -13.76 -1.74 -4.55
CA ALA A 452 -12.76 -0.88 -5.17
C ALA A 452 -11.72 -0.43 -4.14
N SER A 453 -10.44 -0.47 -4.49
CA SER A 453 -9.40 0.08 -3.61
C SER A 453 -9.57 1.60 -3.45
N CYS A 454 -9.57 2.07 -2.20
CA CYS A 454 -9.55 3.50 -1.90
C CYS A 454 -8.23 4.18 -2.30
N GLU A 455 -7.22 3.41 -2.73
CA GLU A 455 -6.04 4.00 -3.30
C GLU A 455 -6.30 4.55 -4.71
N LEU A 456 -7.29 4.06 -5.48
CA LEU A 456 -7.52 4.49 -6.86
C LEU A 456 -7.77 6.00 -6.96
N ASP A 457 -7.16 6.61 -7.98
CA ASP A 457 -7.46 7.98 -8.33
C ASP A 457 -8.77 8.11 -9.14
N ARG A 458 -9.26 9.33 -9.33
CA ARG A 458 -10.51 9.59 -10.06
C ARG A 458 -10.52 8.97 -11.47
N GLU A 459 -9.44 9.12 -12.23
CA GLU A 459 -9.38 8.63 -13.62
C GLU A 459 -9.41 7.10 -13.63
N GLN A 460 -8.64 6.46 -12.75
CA GLN A 460 -8.63 5.01 -12.60
C GLN A 460 -9.97 4.46 -12.12
N LEU A 461 -10.66 5.18 -11.24
CA LEU A 461 -11.97 4.77 -10.73
C LEU A 461 -13.07 4.94 -11.79
N GLU A 462 -13.04 6.02 -12.59
CA GLU A 462 -13.92 6.16 -13.77
C GLU A 462 -13.70 5.04 -14.78
N GLU A 463 -12.44 4.70 -15.07
CA GLU A 463 -12.07 3.59 -15.96
C GLU A 463 -12.57 2.24 -15.42
N LEU A 464 -12.33 1.96 -14.12
CA LEU A 464 -12.81 0.75 -13.48
C LEU A 464 -14.33 0.65 -13.55
N CYS A 465 -15.06 1.69 -13.16
CA CYS A 465 -16.52 1.70 -13.21
C CYS A 465 -17.09 1.50 -14.63
N GLY A 466 -16.42 2.03 -15.66
CA GLY A 466 -16.80 1.81 -17.06
C GLY A 466 -16.57 0.38 -17.57
N ALA A 467 -15.64 -0.36 -16.95
CA ALA A 467 -15.21 -1.69 -17.41
C ALA A 467 -15.65 -2.85 -16.50
N ILE A 468 -16.13 -2.56 -15.29
CA ILE A 468 -16.38 -3.59 -14.27
C ILE A 468 -17.71 -4.31 -14.51
N ALA A 469 -17.61 -5.58 -14.90
CA ALA A 469 -18.73 -6.46 -15.17
C ALA A 469 -19.24 -7.20 -13.92
N VAL A 470 -18.89 -6.74 -12.72
CA VAL A 470 -19.30 -7.34 -11.45
C VAL A 470 -19.84 -6.27 -10.48
N PRO A 471 -20.74 -6.63 -9.53
CA PRO A 471 -21.16 -5.72 -8.48
C PRO A 471 -19.96 -5.24 -7.65
N MET A 472 -19.92 -3.94 -7.37
CA MET A 472 -18.81 -3.33 -6.64
C MET A 472 -19.28 -2.50 -5.45
N SER A 473 -18.53 -2.51 -4.35
CA SER A 473 -18.68 -1.58 -3.24
C SER A 473 -17.58 -0.52 -3.24
N LEU A 474 -17.92 0.67 -2.75
CA LEU A 474 -17.00 1.80 -2.63
C LEU A 474 -17.08 2.43 -1.24
N THR A 475 -15.96 2.48 -0.52
CA THR A 475 -15.87 3.23 0.73
C THR A 475 -15.68 4.71 0.46
N ILE A 476 -16.63 5.53 0.89
CA ILE A 476 -16.64 6.98 0.66
C ILE A 476 -16.45 7.80 1.95
N PHE A 477 -16.41 7.14 3.11
CA PHE A 477 -16.06 7.75 4.38
C PHE A 477 -15.35 6.73 5.27
N ALA A 478 -14.18 7.06 5.80
CA ALA A 478 -13.44 6.20 6.73
C ALA A 478 -12.29 6.93 7.42
N HIS A 479 -12.08 6.66 8.71
CA HIS A 479 -10.73 6.72 9.28
C HIS A 479 -10.01 5.45 8.82
N LEU A 480 -9.12 5.57 7.83
CA LEU A 480 -8.54 4.39 7.18
C LEU A 480 -7.51 3.70 8.08
N PRO A 481 -7.52 2.35 8.16
CA PRO A 481 -6.43 1.60 8.78
C PRO A 481 -5.19 1.67 7.87
N LEU A 482 -4.23 2.51 8.23
CA LEU A 482 -3.07 2.79 7.37
C LEU A 482 -1.96 1.75 7.48
N MET A 483 -1.84 1.09 8.64
CA MET A 483 -0.86 0.01 8.89
C MET A 483 -1.41 -0.98 9.91
N PHE A 484 -1.01 -2.24 9.78
CA PHE A 484 -1.31 -3.35 10.69
C PHE A 484 0.01 -3.91 11.16
N THR A 485 0.28 -4.03 12.45
CA THR A 485 1.60 -4.49 12.92
C THR A 485 1.51 -5.46 14.08
N ARG A 486 2.43 -6.42 14.08
CA ARG A 486 2.73 -7.31 15.20
C ARG A 486 3.83 -6.74 16.11
N ALA A 487 4.54 -5.71 15.67
CA ALA A 487 5.58 -5.10 16.50
C ALA A 487 4.91 -4.37 17.66
N GLU A 488 5.43 -4.59 18.86
CA GLU A 488 5.05 -3.78 20.01
C GLU A 488 5.63 -2.38 19.85
N LEU A 489 4.77 -1.38 20.04
CA LEU A 489 5.19 0.01 19.98
C LEU A 489 5.97 0.37 21.25
N PRO A 490 6.99 1.25 21.14
CA PRO A 490 7.69 1.80 22.30
C PRO A 490 6.71 2.50 23.26
N PRO A 491 7.06 2.65 24.55
CA PRO A 491 6.30 3.48 25.48
C PRO A 491 6.06 4.90 24.92
N GLY A 492 4.90 5.48 25.22
CA GLY A 492 4.42 6.74 24.65
C GLY A 492 3.74 6.61 23.26
N CYS A 493 3.86 5.44 22.62
CA CYS A 493 3.30 5.18 21.30
C CYS A 493 2.22 4.09 21.30
N ARG A 494 1.85 3.52 22.46
CA ARG A 494 1.05 2.30 22.52
C ARG A 494 -0.47 2.59 22.45
N PRO A 495 -1.28 1.62 21.97
CA PRO A 495 -2.74 1.76 21.97
C PRO A 495 -3.33 2.06 23.36
N GLU A 496 -2.79 1.45 24.41
CA GLU A 496 -3.29 1.57 25.79
C GLU A 496 -3.08 2.98 26.36
N GLU A 497 -2.10 3.72 25.80
CA GLU A 497 -1.80 5.11 26.15
C GLU A 497 -2.63 6.10 25.32
N GLN A 498 -3.55 5.60 24.48
CA GLN A 498 -4.32 6.39 23.52
C GLN A 498 -3.44 7.32 22.69
N ALA A 499 -2.23 6.86 22.33
CA ALA A 499 -1.20 7.68 21.72
C ALA A 499 -1.68 8.33 20.41
N LEU A 500 -1.06 9.47 20.06
CA LEU A 500 -1.27 10.13 18.78
C LEU A 500 0.09 10.48 18.19
N LEU A 501 0.43 9.84 17.08
CA LEU A 501 1.74 10.00 16.46
C LEU A 501 1.64 10.98 15.30
N ARG A 502 2.47 12.03 15.29
CA ARG A 502 2.49 13.04 14.22
C ARG A 502 3.84 13.13 13.54
N ASP A 503 3.86 13.17 12.21
CA ASP A 503 5.09 13.45 11.46
C ASP A 503 5.24 14.96 11.18
N LYS A 504 6.40 15.37 10.62
CA LYS A 504 6.66 16.76 10.23
C LYS A 504 5.72 17.32 9.15
N ARG A 505 4.94 16.45 8.47
CA ARG A 505 3.95 16.81 7.45
C ARG A 505 2.55 16.92 8.05
N GLN A 506 2.42 16.82 9.38
CA GLN A 506 1.15 16.80 10.12
C GLN A 506 0.26 15.60 9.75
N VAL A 507 0.85 14.51 9.24
CA VAL A 507 0.12 13.24 9.18
C VAL A 507 0.04 12.69 10.59
N ALA A 508 -1.17 12.37 11.03
CA ALA A 508 -1.46 11.90 12.38
C ALA A 508 -2.01 10.47 12.36
N LEU A 509 -1.49 9.63 13.24
CA LEU A 509 -1.84 8.21 13.37
C LEU A 509 -2.29 7.88 14.78
N TRP A 510 -3.39 7.16 14.89
CA TRP A 510 -3.91 6.64 16.15
C TRP A 510 -3.78 5.11 16.19
N PRO A 511 -2.92 4.55 17.07
CA PRO A 511 -2.83 3.11 17.29
C PRO A 511 -4.05 2.58 18.07
N HIS A 512 -4.64 1.50 17.58
CA HIS A 512 -5.70 0.72 18.22
C HIS A 512 -5.32 -0.76 18.28
N ARG A 513 -5.87 -1.48 19.27
CA ARG A 513 -5.75 -2.94 19.34
C ARG A 513 -6.90 -3.57 18.53
N GLU A 514 -6.57 -4.47 17.60
CA GLU A 514 -7.54 -5.32 16.91
C GLU A 514 -7.06 -6.77 16.96
N GLY A 515 -7.67 -7.58 17.82
CA GLY A 515 -7.19 -8.92 18.13
C GLY A 515 -5.70 -8.88 18.55
N PRO A 516 -4.83 -9.71 17.95
CA PRO A 516 -3.40 -9.72 18.27
C PRO A 516 -2.58 -8.61 17.59
N LEU A 517 -3.22 -7.72 16.82
CA LEU A 517 -2.55 -6.67 16.06
C LEU A 517 -2.68 -5.29 16.70
N THR A 518 -1.71 -4.43 16.39
CA THR A 518 -1.90 -2.98 16.48
C THR A 518 -2.21 -2.44 15.09
N VAL A 519 -3.32 -1.71 14.96
CA VAL A 519 -3.73 -1.05 13.72
C VAL A 519 -3.56 0.46 13.89
N LEU A 520 -2.84 1.11 12.99
CA LEU A 520 -2.63 2.55 13.02
C LEU A 520 -3.59 3.22 12.05
N TYR A 521 -4.63 3.83 12.61
CA TYR A 521 -5.68 4.55 11.90
C TYR A 521 -5.25 5.97 11.54
N ALA A 522 -5.72 6.46 10.40
CA ALA A 522 -5.63 7.88 10.07
C ALA A 522 -6.52 8.69 11.02
N GLU A 523 -5.96 9.69 11.70
CA GLU A 523 -6.76 10.60 12.53
C GLU A 523 -7.71 11.44 11.65
N THR A 524 -7.25 11.87 10.48
CA THR A 524 -8.09 12.61 9.53
C THR A 524 -8.81 11.60 8.63
N PRO A 525 -10.15 11.69 8.46
CA PRO A 525 -10.86 10.75 7.62
C PRO A 525 -10.64 10.98 6.13
N LEU A 526 -10.71 9.91 5.35
CA LEU A 526 -11.18 9.96 3.97
C LEU A 526 -12.65 10.39 4.02
N ASP A 527 -13.01 11.43 3.27
CA ASP A 527 -14.39 11.89 3.18
C ASP A 527 -14.72 12.37 1.78
N TRP A 528 -15.50 11.55 1.06
CA TRP A 528 -15.93 11.80 -0.31
C TRP A 528 -17.43 12.14 -0.39
N ARG A 529 -18.13 12.29 0.74
CA ARG A 529 -19.59 12.52 0.79
C ARG A 529 -20.04 13.78 0.04
N SER A 530 -19.16 14.79 -0.05
CA SER A 530 -19.41 16.04 -0.77
C SER A 530 -19.05 15.99 -2.25
N LEU A 531 -18.38 14.93 -2.72
CA LEU A 531 -18.03 14.77 -4.13
C LEU A 531 -19.25 14.36 -4.95
N ARG A 532 -19.26 14.75 -6.22
CA ARG A 532 -20.27 14.35 -7.21
C ARG A 532 -19.56 13.90 -8.48
N ASN A 533 -19.74 12.66 -8.90
CA ASN A 533 -19.22 12.12 -10.16
C ASN A 533 -20.10 10.97 -10.67
N PRO A 534 -20.96 11.21 -11.68
CA PRO A 534 -21.90 10.19 -12.17
C PRO A 534 -21.23 9.03 -12.91
N LYS A 535 -19.96 9.18 -13.32
CA LYS A 535 -19.19 8.10 -13.95
C LYS A 535 -18.65 7.08 -12.94
N ILE A 536 -18.62 7.45 -11.67
CA ILE A 536 -18.21 6.55 -10.59
C ILE A 536 -19.49 5.96 -10.02
N ALA A 537 -19.78 4.71 -10.42
CA ALA A 537 -20.95 3.99 -10.00
C ALA A 537 -20.59 2.66 -9.33
N ALA A 538 -21.32 2.33 -8.27
CA ALA A 538 -21.14 1.14 -7.45
C ALA A 538 -22.50 0.54 -7.09
N ALA A 539 -22.52 -0.72 -6.68
CA ALA A 539 -23.72 -1.35 -6.13
C ALA A 539 -23.95 -0.97 -4.66
N ARG A 540 -22.91 -0.47 -3.97
CA ARG A 540 -22.96 -0.10 -2.55
C ARG A 540 -21.98 1.03 -2.22
N LEU A 541 -22.44 2.05 -1.49
CA LEU A 541 -21.61 3.12 -0.93
C LEU A 541 -21.47 2.91 0.58
N VAL A 542 -20.24 2.72 1.04
CA VAL A 542 -19.93 2.30 2.41
C VAL A 542 -19.32 3.45 3.21
N ALA A 543 -19.78 3.62 4.46
CA ALA A 543 -19.04 4.33 5.49
C ALA A 543 -18.42 3.33 6.48
N ASP A 544 -17.11 3.40 6.68
CA ASP A 544 -16.39 2.61 7.69
C ASP A 544 -16.28 3.40 9.00
N LEU A 545 -17.04 2.95 10.00
CA LEU A 545 -17.20 3.63 11.29
C LEU A 545 -16.32 3.07 12.41
N ARG A 546 -15.50 2.05 12.13
CA ARG A 546 -14.76 1.30 13.17
C ARG A 546 -13.87 2.17 14.06
N ALA A 547 -13.30 3.24 13.49
CA ALA A 547 -12.42 4.17 14.19
C ALA A 547 -12.97 5.60 14.23
N VAL A 548 -14.31 5.76 14.26
CA VAL A 548 -14.95 7.07 14.38
C VAL A 548 -15.14 7.45 15.86
N PRO A 549 -14.80 8.68 16.30
CA PRO A 549 -14.94 9.09 17.70
C PRO A 549 -16.38 9.18 18.24
N SER A 550 -17.38 9.31 17.37
CA SER A 550 -18.81 9.39 17.73
C SER A 550 -19.68 8.57 16.79
N LEU A 551 -20.63 7.83 17.36
CA LEU A 551 -21.58 6.98 16.65
C LEU A 551 -22.93 7.69 16.36
N SER A 552 -23.07 8.97 16.69
CA SER A 552 -24.26 9.77 16.34
C SER A 552 -24.29 10.08 14.84
N TRP A 553 -25.22 9.47 14.11
CA TRP A 553 -25.38 9.61 12.65
C TRP A 553 -26.85 9.75 12.23
N PRO A 554 -27.36 10.99 12.14
CA PRO A 554 -27.76 11.42 10.79
C PRO A 554 -27.52 12.91 10.55
N GLN A 555 -26.86 13.21 9.44
CA GLN A 555 -27.00 14.31 8.48
C GLN A 555 -25.70 14.29 7.65
N PRO A 556 -25.73 14.57 6.32
CA PRO A 556 -24.51 14.93 5.60
C PRO A 556 -23.81 16.04 6.40
N PRO A 557 -22.48 16.00 6.53
CA PRO A 557 -21.81 16.97 7.39
C PRO A 557 -22.18 18.37 6.89
N GLU A 558 -22.66 19.25 7.78
CA GLU A 558 -22.19 20.63 7.71
C GLU A 558 -20.68 20.49 7.60
N ARG A 559 -20.13 20.82 6.42
CA ARG A 559 -18.72 20.66 6.03
C ARG A 559 -17.86 20.33 7.24
N VAL A 560 -17.31 19.10 7.31
CA VAL A 560 -16.34 18.73 8.34
C VAL A 560 -15.41 19.93 8.55
N GLN A 561 -15.53 20.61 9.68
CA GLN A 561 -14.73 21.80 9.96
C GLN A 561 -13.32 21.30 10.26
N GLY A 562 -12.54 21.12 9.19
CA GLY A 562 -11.23 20.50 9.22
C GLY A 562 -10.78 20.09 7.82
N PRO A 563 -9.50 19.79 7.61
CA PRO A 563 -8.99 19.39 6.31
C PRO A 563 -9.45 17.97 5.97
N SER A 564 -10.60 17.78 5.31
CA SER A 564 -10.95 16.48 4.75
C SER A 564 -9.92 16.06 3.70
N ARG A 565 -9.50 14.78 3.76
CA ARG A 565 -8.57 14.22 2.76
C ARG A 565 -9.39 13.56 1.66
N LEU A 566 -9.31 14.13 0.45
CA LEU A 566 -9.73 13.46 -0.79
C LEU A 566 -8.70 12.39 -1.18
N PHE A 567 -8.42 11.46 -0.28
CA PHE A 567 -7.33 10.49 -0.38
C PHE A 567 -7.32 9.83 -1.76
N ASN A 568 -6.22 10.03 -2.48
CA ASN A 568 -5.97 9.67 -3.88
C ASN A 568 -6.98 10.07 -4.96
N TYR A 569 -8.21 10.46 -4.65
CA TYR A 569 -9.19 10.89 -5.65
C TYR A 569 -8.62 11.95 -6.62
N ASP A 570 -7.99 12.99 -6.09
CA ASP A 570 -7.35 14.04 -6.91
C ASP A 570 -5.85 13.79 -7.19
N ARG A 571 -5.28 12.70 -6.69
CA ARG A 571 -3.85 12.38 -6.86
C ARG A 571 -3.72 11.19 -7.79
N ARG A 572 -3.06 11.36 -8.92
CA ARG A 572 -2.77 10.20 -9.77
C ARG A 572 -1.91 9.19 -9.01
N LEU A 573 -2.41 7.96 -8.83
CA LEU A 573 -1.57 6.84 -8.45
C LEU A 573 -0.74 6.47 -9.68
N ARG A 574 0.42 7.11 -9.81
CA ARG A 574 1.40 6.76 -10.83
C ARG A 574 2.05 5.44 -10.44
#